data_AF-A0A5C5VL65-F1
#
_entry.id   AF-A0A5C5VL65-F1
#
_cell.length_a   1.000
_cell.length_b   1.000
_cell.length_c   1.000
_cell.angle_alpha   90.00
_cell.angle_beta   90.00
_cell.angle_gamma   90.00
#
_symmetry.space_group_name_H-M   'P 1'
#
loop_
_entity.id
_entity.type
_entity.pdbx_description
1 polymer ?
#
loop_
_entity_poly.entity_id
_entity_poly.type
_entity_poly.pdbx_seq_one_letter_code
_entity_poly.pdbx_strand_id
1 'polypeptide(L)'
;MNAGIPEELLSAYLDGQLGRDEVQRVEAALAATPALQKRLQSLATTRDAVRSLPQATVGRDLTGDIFAEITRRSSQQAAAPAEVDLRPTPATRVSDRHRRSASRSWQWIGVAAAAVVVALLAAPAFLGKDQDANNSPVAIVDPKDQPIEPAIAPIEDAVKPVQPAAVVEPTEHTPGFTELMGTGNSTENSDNLDNSRSKADRKPGGLRIKITSNTSDAEKSPAEMETKPLGAGSLARSIPDLSEKIDTVFARFEQPTDFSADYRRQLLALIATEQEMSDAEVIAGLRKLPQALRSGGEELTDLISKLDLNEDNQLQGSELASALAEARFHETEAGRQTARIFFRIDDNHDGVWTDEEVTKNVRLAGGSDQEFTRKIRLWDQNHDGVVNFVEAEFSAQALQREFQRIESKLYDSQILAQAQRLIASSDRSGDGVLSGRELTKALESPEVAAAAQDRKTLSLRELYLHLESIALGL
;
A
#
# COMPACT_ATOMS: atom_id res chain seq x y z
N MET A 1 -22.57 26.61 -28.68
CA MET A 1 -22.57 25.20 -28.26
C MET A 1 -21.57 24.47 -29.15
N ASN A 2 -20.36 24.23 -28.66
CA ASN A 2 -19.40 23.40 -29.39
C ASN A 2 -19.88 21.97 -29.24
N ALA A 3 -20.49 21.41 -30.29
CA ALA A 3 -20.81 20.00 -30.33
C ALA A 3 -19.50 19.22 -30.38
N GLY A 4 -18.94 18.95 -29.19
CA GLY A 4 -17.73 18.16 -29.04
C GLY A 4 -17.94 16.79 -29.66
N ILE A 5 -16.94 16.30 -30.39
CA ILE A 5 -16.94 14.91 -30.84
C ILE A 5 -16.86 14.02 -29.60
N PRO A 6 -17.77 13.04 -29.44
CA PRO A 6 -17.69 12.08 -28.34
C PRO A 6 -16.37 11.31 -28.41
N GLU A 7 -15.77 11.06 -27.25
CA GLU A 7 -14.48 10.40 -27.10
C GLU A 7 -14.43 9.01 -27.74
N GLU A 8 -15.56 8.31 -27.76
CA GLU A 8 -15.76 7.03 -28.44
C GLU A 8 -15.38 7.09 -29.93
N LEU A 9 -15.69 8.20 -30.63
CA LEU A 9 -15.32 8.36 -32.03
C LEU A 9 -13.81 8.58 -32.21
N LEU A 10 -13.12 9.21 -31.25
CA LEU A 10 -11.65 9.34 -31.30
C LEU A 10 -10.97 7.97 -31.09
N SER A 11 -11.48 7.15 -30.16
CA SER A 11 -10.99 5.78 -29.97
C SER A 11 -11.23 4.91 -31.21
N ALA A 12 -12.46 4.92 -31.73
CA ALA A 12 -12.80 4.17 -32.94
C ALA A 12 -12.01 4.65 -34.18
N TYR A 13 -11.65 5.93 -34.24
CA TYR A 13 -10.76 6.48 -35.28
C TYR A 13 -9.35 5.87 -35.18
N LEU A 14 -8.77 5.79 -33.98
CA LEU A 14 -7.46 5.17 -33.76
C LEU A 14 -7.46 3.67 -34.11
N ASP A 15 -8.56 2.96 -33.85
CA ASP A 15 -8.70 1.54 -34.14
C ASP A 15 -9.10 1.25 -35.61
N GLY A 16 -9.37 2.29 -36.40
CA GLY A 16 -9.79 2.16 -37.80
C GLY A 16 -11.21 1.58 -37.97
N GLN A 17 -12.07 1.71 -36.97
CA GLN A 17 -13.42 1.15 -36.95
C GLN A 17 -14.50 2.12 -37.46
N LEU A 18 -14.14 3.35 -37.82
CA LEU A 18 -15.10 4.34 -38.30
C LEU A 18 -15.47 4.16 -39.77
N GLY A 19 -16.73 4.45 -40.10
CA GLY A 19 -17.19 4.58 -41.48
C GLY A 19 -16.63 5.85 -42.17
N ARG A 20 -16.71 5.92 -43.50
CA ARG A 20 -16.17 7.07 -44.28
C ARG A 20 -16.73 8.42 -43.84
N ASP A 21 -18.02 8.49 -43.53
CA ASP A 21 -18.69 9.73 -43.12
C ASP A 21 -18.33 10.16 -41.69
N GLU A 22 -17.89 9.20 -40.85
CA GLU A 22 -17.42 9.47 -39.49
C GLU A 22 -15.96 9.90 -39.49
N VAL A 23 -15.12 9.25 -40.32
CA VAL A 23 -13.74 9.67 -40.56
C VAL A 23 -13.69 11.13 -41.00
N GLN A 24 -14.49 11.51 -42.00
CA GLN A 24 -14.54 12.92 -42.46
C GLN A 24 -14.98 13.89 -41.35
N ARG A 25 -15.92 13.50 -40.49
CA ARG A 25 -16.35 14.33 -39.36
C ARG A 25 -15.25 14.49 -38.32
N VAL A 26 -14.54 13.41 -37.99
CA VAL A 26 -13.42 13.43 -37.03
C VAL A 26 -12.27 14.27 -37.59
N GLU A 27 -11.89 14.08 -38.85
CA GLU A 27 -10.85 14.87 -39.51
C GLU A 27 -11.18 16.36 -39.57
N ALA A 28 -12.43 16.72 -39.91
CA ALA A 28 -12.87 18.11 -39.93
C ALA A 28 -12.79 18.76 -38.52
N ALA A 29 -13.16 18.02 -37.47
CA ALA A 29 -13.06 18.52 -36.10
C ALA A 29 -11.61 18.60 -35.59
N LEU A 30 -10.75 17.64 -35.97
CA LEU A 30 -9.32 17.67 -35.68
C LEU A 30 -8.65 18.87 -36.35
N ALA A 31 -9.04 19.22 -37.58
CA ALA A 31 -8.54 20.41 -38.27
C ALA A 31 -8.99 21.71 -37.59
N ALA A 32 -10.21 21.75 -37.05
CA ALA A 32 -10.78 22.93 -36.41
C ALA A 32 -10.27 23.17 -34.98
N THR A 33 -9.86 22.12 -34.25
CA THR A 33 -9.60 22.20 -32.80
C THR A 33 -8.23 21.61 -32.42
N PRO A 34 -7.21 22.44 -32.14
CA PRO A 34 -5.89 21.97 -31.71
C PRO A 34 -5.90 21.14 -30.41
N ALA A 35 -6.85 21.39 -29.51
CA ALA A 35 -7.01 20.61 -28.29
C ALA A 35 -7.40 19.14 -28.57
N LEU A 36 -8.22 18.88 -29.60
CA LEU A 36 -8.56 17.51 -30.01
C LEU A 36 -7.35 16.77 -30.59
N GLN A 37 -6.46 17.48 -31.31
CA GLN A 37 -5.21 16.89 -31.80
C GLN A 37 -4.31 16.44 -30.65
N LYS A 38 -4.13 17.28 -29.63
CA LYS A 38 -3.37 16.91 -28.42
C LYS A 38 -3.97 15.69 -27.72
N ARG A 39 -5.29 15.63 -27.59
CA ARG A 39 -5.98 14.48 -26.98
C ARG A 39 -5.82 13.20 -27.79
N LEU A 40 -5.94 13.27 -29.12
CA LEU A 40 -5.68 12.14 -30.01
C LEU A 40 -4.23 11.64 -29.90
N GLN A 41 -3.27 12.55 -29.80
CA GLN A 41 -1.85 12.21 -29.61
C GLN A 41 -1.61 11.52 -28.26
N SER A 42 -2.26 11.98 -27.19
CA SER A 42 -2.21 11.33 -25.87
C SER A 42 -2.76 9.89 -25.94
N LEU A 43 -3.94 9.70 -26.53
CA LEU A 43 -4.55 8.37 -26.68
C LEU A 43 -3.70 7.43 -27.55
N ALA A 44 -3.11 7.95 -28.63
CA ALA A 44 -2.18 7.17 -29.47
C ALA A 44 -0.94 6.73 -28.68
N THR A 45 -0.37 7.61 -27.88
CA THR A 45 0.80 7.32 -27.03
C THR A 45 0.48 6.22 -26.01
N THR A 46 -0.66 6.31 -25.31
CA THR A 46 -1.11 5.29 -24.35
C THR A 46 -1.35 3.94 -25.05
N ARG A 47 -2.01 3.93 -26.21
CA ARG A 47 -2.25 2.70 -26.98
C ARG A 47 -0.95 2.03 -27.39
N ASP A 48 0.01 2.81 -27.88
CA ASP A 48 1.29 2.31 -28.33
C ASP A 48 2.13 1.79 -27.15
N ALA A 49 2.05 2.45 -25.98
CA ALA A 49 2.64 1.96 -24.73
C ALA A 49 2.06 0.59 -24.33
N VAL A 50 0.73 0.44 -24.32
CA VAL A 50 0.06 -0.84 -24.03
C VAL A 50 0.45 -1.93 -25.04
N ARG A 51 0.55 -1.59 -26.33
CA ARG A 51 0.99 -2.54 -27.37
C ARG A 51 2.47 -2.92 -27.28
N SER A 52 3.30 -2.05 -26.71
CA SER A 52 4.72 -2.28 -26.52
C SER A 52 5.03 -3.17 -25.31
N LEU A 53 4.06 -3.37 -24.41
CA LEU A 53 4.22 -4.32 -23.31
C LEU A 53 4.56 -5.70 -23.90
N PRO A 54 5.54 -6.42 -23.32
CA PRO A 54 5.85 -7.77 -23.74
C PRO A 54 4.56 -8.57 -23.74
N GLN A 55 4.18 -9.15 -24.88
CA GLN A 55 3.09 -10.12 -24.88
C GLN A 55 3.54 -11.23 -23.94
N ALA A 56 2.88 -11.31 -22.78
CA ALA A 56 3.11 -12.38 -21.84
C ALA A 56 2.75 -13.67 -22.58
N THR A 57 3.76 -14.30 -23.20
CA THR A 57 3.66 -15.66 -23.66
C THR A 57 3.46 -16.44 -22.39
N VAL A 58 2.22 -16.82 -22.10
CA VAL A 58 1.90 -17.76 -21.04
C VAL A 58 2.59 -19.05 -21.46
N GLY A 59 3.86 -19.19 -21.08
CA GLY A 59 4.80 -20.21 -21.58
C GLY A 59 4.43 -21.64 -21.16
N ARG A 60 3.27 -21.78 -20.53
CA ARG A 60 2.69 -23.03 -20.11
C ARG A 60 1.24 -23.00 -20.51
N ASP A 61 0.84 -23.99 -21.30
CA ASP A 61 -0.56 -24.27 -21.59
C ASP A 61 -1.29 -24.60 -20.26
N LEU A 62 -1.81 -23.57 -19.60
CA LEU A 62 -2.49 -23.69 -18.30
C LEU A 62 -3.79 -24.48 -18.42
N THR A 63 -4.27 -24.72 -19.64
CA THR A 63 -5.51 -25.46 -19.90
C THR A 63 -5.45 -26.85 -19.28
N GLY A 64 -4.29 -27.53 -19.33
CA GLY A 64 -4.10 -28.83 -18.68
C GLY A 64 -4.20 -28.77 -17.16
N ASP A 65 -3.57 -27.79 -16.52
CA ASP A 65 -3.59 -27.63 -15.06
C ASP A 65 -4.98 -27.20 -14.56
N ILE A 66 -5.68 -26.34 -15.31
CA ILE A 66 -7.04 -25.90 -15.01
C ILE A 66 -8.03 -27.08 -15.13
N PHE A 67 -7.94 -27.89 -16.19
CA PHE A 67 -8.81 -29.07 -16.33
C PHE A 67 -8.52 -30.13 -15.26
N ALA A 68 -7.26 -30.32 -14.88
CA ALA A 68 -6.89 -31.20 -13.77
C ALA A 68 -7.50 -30.71 -12.45
N GLU A 69 -7.46 -29.41 -12.18
CA GLU A 69 -8.04 -28.81 -10.98
C GLU A 69 -9.57 -28.90 -10.95
N ILE A 70 -10.25 -28.65 -12.08
CA ILE A 70 -11.71 -28.82 -12.22
C ILE A 70 -12.10 -30.27 -11.93
N THR A 71 -11.36 -31.24 -12.50
CA THR A 71 -11.61 -32.67 -12.29
C THR A 71 -11.36 -33.10 -10.83
N ARG A 72 -10.35 -32.51 -10.18
CA ARG A 72 -10.06 -32.74 -8.76
C ARG A 72 -11.19 -32.21 -7.87
N ARG A 73 -11.70 -31.01 -8.14
CA ARG A 73 -12.82 -30.43 -7.38
C ARG A 73 -14.11 -31.21 -7.58
N SER A 74 -14.42 -31.63 -8.82
CA SER A 74 -15.64 -32.40 -9.09
C SER A 74 -15.62 -33.78 -8.42
N SER A 75 -14.46 -34.43 -8.34
CA SER A 75 -14.31 -35.72 -7.65
C SER A 75 -14.35 -35.60 -6.12
N GLN A 76 -13.80 -34.53 -5.54
CA GLN A 76 -13.92 -34.26 -4.11
C GLN A 76 -15.36 -33.93 -3.68
N GLN A 77 -16.13 -33.26 -4.55
CA GLN A 77 -17.51 -32.91 -4.26
C GLN A 77 -18.49 -34.08 -4.40
N ALA A 78 -18.12 -35.13 -5.13
CA ALA A 78 -18.93 -36.35 -5.30
C ALA A 78 -18.77 -37.39 -4.17
N ALA A 79 -17.83 -37.19 -3.22
CA ALA A 79 -17.45 -38.20 -2.24
C ALA A 79 -18.15 -38.09 -0.86
N ALA A 80 -19.15 -37.23 -0.70
CA ALA A 80 -19.98 -37.20 0.50
C ALA A 80 -21.46 -37.37 0.13
N PRO A 81 -22.02 -38.59 0.16
CA PRO A 81 -23.44 -38.73 0.37
C PRO A 81 -23.72 -38.21 1.77
N ALA A 82 -24.23 -36.98 1.86
CA ALA A 82 -24.93 -36.56 3.06
C ALA A 82 -26.14 -37.49 3.20
N GLU A 83 -26.02 -38.48 4.06
CA GLU A 83 -27.14 -39.28 4.55
C GLU A 83 -28.04 -38.31 5.31
N VAL A 84 -28.98 -37.69 4.58
CA VAL A 84 -30.05 -36.89 5.17
C VAL A 84 -30.98 -37.89 5.85
N ASP A 85 -30.70 -38.18 7.13
CA ASP A 85 -31.58 -38.94 8.01
C ASP A 85 -32.85 -38.11 8.23
N LEU A 86 -33.84 -38.30 7.34
CA LEU A 86 -35.19 -37.79 7.47
C LEU A 86 -35.91 -38.57 8.57
N ARG A 87 -35.53 -38.32 9.84
CA ARG A 87 -36.36 -38.73 10.96
C ARG A 87 -37.56 -37.78 11.06
N PRO A 88 -38.80 -38.28 10.94
CA PRO A 88 -39.98 -37.47 11.18
C PRO A 88 -40.02 -37.08 12.65
N THR A 89 -39.91 -35.79 12.95
CA THR A 89 -40.19 -35.23 14.28
C THR A 89 -41.65 -35.48 14.64
N PRO A 90 -41.96 -36.32 15.66
CA PRO A 90 -43.32 -36.41 16.16
C PRO A 90 -43.65 -35.13 16.93
N ALA A 91 -44.71 -34.46 16.52
CA ALA A 91 -45.37 -33.45 17.33
C ALA A 91 -45.91 -34.12 18.60
N THR A 92 -45.44 -33.75 19.79
CA THR A 92 -46.27 -33.76 21.00
C THR A 92 -45.62 -33.05 22.20
N ARG A 93 -46.43 -32.11 22.74
CA ARG A 93 -46.71 -31.86 24.16
C ARG A 93 -45.60 -31.30 25.06
N VAL A 94 -45.73 -29.99 25.23
CA VAL A 94 -45.68 -29.28 26.51
C VAL A 94 -46.22 -30.17 27.64
N SER A 95 -45.37 -30.49 28.60
CA SER A 95 -45.77 -30.71 29.98
C SER A 95 -44.59 -30.53 30.93
N ASP A 96 -44.89 -29.86 32.04
CA ASP A 96 -44.07 -29.56 33.19
C ASP A 96 -43.32 -30.78 33.76
N ARG A 97 -42.08 -30.57 34.18
CA ARG A 97 -41.68 -30.84 35.58
C ARG A 97 -40.29 -30.29 35.90
N HIS A 98 -40.30 -29.24 36.71
CA HIS A 98 -39.27 -28.97 37.70
C HIS A 98 -39.13 -30.14 38.68
N ARG A 99 -37.89 -30.57 38.96
CA ARG A 99 -37.32 -30.70 40.31
C ARG A 99 -35.87 -31.19 40.28
N ARG A 100 -34.98 -30.37 40.90
CA ARG A 100 -33.92 -30.74 41.86
C ARG A 100 -32.73 -31.56 41.29
N SER A 101 -31.45 -31.28 41.57
CA SER A 101 -30.82 -30.37 42.54
C SER A 101 -29.32 -30.23 42.27
N ALA A 102 -28.77 -29.07 42.68
CA ALA A 102 -27.51 -28.87 43.41
C ALA A 102 -26.18 -29.32 42.75
N SER A 103 -25.11 -28.52 42.69
CA SER A 103 -24.75 -27.33 43.46
C SER A 103 -23.55 -26.59 42.86
N ARG A 104 -23.62 -25.24 42.96
CA ARG A 104 -22.54 -24.27 43.18
C ARG A 104 -21.54 -23.99 42.05
N SER A 105 -21.16 -22.76 41.72
CA SER A 105 -21.62 -21.40 42.06
C SER A 105 -20.67 -20.42 41.38
N TRP A 106 -21.15 -19.57 40.47
CA TRP A 106 -20.70 -18.17 40.37
C TRP A 106 -21.69 -17.36 39.53
N GLN A 107 -22.57 -16.64 40.24
CA GLN A 107 -23.30 -15.47 39.76
C GLN A 107 -22.39 -14.26 40.11
N TRP A 108 -22.30 -13.10 39.44
CA TRP A 108 -23.24 -12.27 38.68
C TRP A 108 -22.46 -11.31 37.77
N ILE A 109 -23.09 -10.86 36.68
CA ILE A 109 -23.18 -9.51 36.06
C ILE A 109 -23.77 -9.80 34.67
N GLY A 110 -24.93 -9.30 34.24
CA GLY A 110 -25.66 -8.10 34.63
C GLY A 110 -26.04 -7.39 33.33
N VAL A 111 -27.22 -7.72 32.83
CA VAL A 111 -27.85 -7.29 31.57
C VAL A 111 -27.99 -5.76 31.47
N ALA A 112 -27.57 -5.18 30.35
CA ALA A 112 -28.03 -3.87 29.87
C ALA A 112 -27.96 -3.80 28.32
N ALA A 113 -28.90 -4.45 27.64
CA ALA A 113 -29.04 -4.31 26.18
C ALA A 113 -30.49 -4.57 25.75
N ALA A 114 -31.41 -3.69 26.15
CA ALA A 114 -32.77 -3.64 25.63
C ALA A 114 -33.44 -2.28 25.92
N ALA A 115 -32.84 -1.17 25.46
CA ALA A 115 -33.46 0.16 25.55
C ALA A 115 -33.06 1.16 24.44
N VAL A 116 -32.56 0.70 23.28
CA VAL A 116 -32.15 1.62 22.18
C VAL A 116 -32.94 1.42 20.88
N VAL A 117 -33.71 0.34 20.72
CA VAL A 117 -34.41 0.05 19.45
C VAL A 117 -35.80 0.72 19.33
N VAL A 118 -36.30 1.41 20.37
CA VAL A 118 -37.60 2.11 20.33
C VAL A 118 -37.46 3.65 20.23
N ALA A 119 -36.25 4.21 20.41
CA ALA A 119 -36.02 5.66 20.31
C ALA A 119 -35.76 6.18 18.87
N LEU A 120 -35.67 5.29 17.87
CA LEU A 120 -35.35 5.64 16.48
C LEU A 120 -36.54 5.60 15.50
N LEU A 121 -37.77 5.38 16.00
CA LEU A 121 -38.99 5.32 15.17
C LEU A 121 -40.11 6.28 15.61
N ALA A 122 -39.78 7.33 16.40
CA ALA A 122 -40.74 8.34 16.83
C ALA A 122 -40.14 9.76 16.83
N ALA A 123 -39.84 10.28 15.63
CA ALA A 123 -39.80 11.73 15.40
C ALA A 123 -40.04 12.07 13.91
N PRO A 124 -41.31 12.16 13.46
CA PRO A 124 -41.68 13.03 12.36
C PRO A 124 -42.13 14.40 12.88
N ALA A 125 -41.88 15.44 12.07
CA ALA A 125 -42.56 16.73 12.09
C ALA A 125 -42.28 17.66 13.30
N PHE A 126 -41.17 18.39 13.28
CA PHE A 126 -41.10 19.78 13.79
C PHE A 126 -39.89 20.50 13.18
N LEU A 127 -40.06 21.07 11.98
CA LEU A 127 -39.34 22.26 11.52
C LEU A 127 -40.23 22.94 10.45
N GLY A 128 -41.23 23.70 10.93
CA GLY A 128 -41.90 24.74 10.12
C GLY A 128 -40.89 25.86 9.85
N LYS A 129 -40.84 26.47 8.67
CA LYS A 129 -41.86 27.32 8.02
C LYS A 129 -42.04 28.65 8.75
N ASP A 130 -41.99 29.72 7.94
CA ASP A 130 -42.03 31.16 8.20
C ASP A 130 -40.63 31.82 8.32
N GLN A 131 -40.30 32.90 7.60
CA GLN A 131 -41.11 33.80 6.77
C GLN A 131 -40.22 34.65 5.87
N ASP A 132 -40.75 34.97 4.68
CA ASP A 132 -40.40 36.13 3.88
C ASP A 132 -40.48 37.43 4.71
N ALA A 133 -39.46 38.29 4.62
CA ALA A 133 -39.63 39.75 4.57
C ALA A 133 -38.27 40.47 4.41
N ASN A 134 -38.26 41.43 3.49
CA ASN A 134 -37.34 42.58 3.35
C ASN A 134 -35.95 42.28 2.75
N ASN A 135 -35.72 42.46 1.45
CA ASN A 135 -35.94 43.69 0.67
C ASN A 135 -35.25 44.90 1.29
N SER A 136 -34.00 45.16 0.89
CA SER A 136 -33.36 46.47 0.90
C SER A 136 -32.20 46.52 -0.10
N PRO A 137 -31.90 47.72 -0.64
CA PRO A 137 -31.76 47.91 -2.07
C PRO A 137 -30.32 47.87 -2.58
N VAL A 138 -30.21 47.55 -3.87
CA VAL A 138 -29.03 47.76 -4.71
C VAL A 138 -28.57 49.21 -4.62
N ALA A 139 -27.38 49.43 -4.07
CA ALA A 139 -26.68 50.70 -4.19
C ALA A 139 -26.18 50.84 -5.63
N ILE A 140 -26.77 51.78 -6.36
CA ILE A 140 -26.26 52.31 -7.63
C ILE A 140 -24.97 53.07 -7.29
N VAL A 141 -23.84 52.56 -7.75
CA VAL A 141 -22.56 53.26 -7.72
C VAL A 141 -22.52 54.23 -8.91
N ASP A 142 -22.43 55.53 -8.60
CA ASP A 142 -22.25 56.63 -9.54
C ASP A 142 -20.80 56.60 -10.09
N PRO A 143 -20.56 56.54 -11.42
CA PRO A 143 -19.22 56.50 -11.98
C PRO A 143 -18.72 57.93 -12.21
N LYS A 144 -18.27 58.60 -11.15
CA LYS A 144 -17.43 59.79 -11.24
C LYS A 144 -16.42 59.79 -10.11
N ASP A 145 -15.27 59.17 -10.35
CA ASP A 145 -14.01 59.68 -9.83
C ASP A 145 -12.85 59.31 -10.76
N GLN A 146 -11.96 60.29 -10.88
CA GLN A 146 -10.93 60.44 -11.90
C GLN A 146 -9.73 59.51 -11.65
N PRO A 147 -8.89 59.26 -12.68
CA PRO A 147 -7.66 58.49 -12.52
C PRO A 147 -6.64 59.28 -11.70
N ILE A 148 -6.14 58.66 -10.62
CA ILE A 148 -4.96 59.15 -9.90
C ILE A 148 -3.73 58.78 -10.74
N GLU A 149 -3.08 59.78 -11.33
CA GLU A 149 -1.72 59.69 -11.84
C GLU A 149 -0.75 59.33 -10.70
N PRO A 150 0.06 58.26 -10.81
CA PRO A 150 1.19 58.09 -9.93
C PRO A 150 2.32 59.05 -10.36
N ALA A 151 2.64 59.99 -9.46
CA ALA A 151 3.82 60.84 -9.56
C ALA A 151 5.09 59.99 -9.55
N ILE A 152 5.79 59.95 -10.69
CA ILE A 152 7.12 59.38 -10.83
C ILE A 152 8.12 60.41 -10.27
N ALA A 153 8.72 60.12 -9.13
CA ALA A 153 9.91 60.83 -8.66
C ALA A 153 11.15 60.31 -9.42
N PRO A 154 12.08 61.19 -9.80
CA PRO A 154 13.28 60.80 -10.53
C PRO A 154 14.29 60.14 -9.57
N ILE A 155 14.68 58.90 -9.87
CA ILE A 155 15.81 58.22 -9.22
C ILE A 155 17.06 58.60 -10.01
N GLU A 156 17.87 59.49 -9.43
CA GLU A 156 19.24 59.80 -9.86
C GLU A 156 20.19 58.64 -9.49
N ASP A 157 20.92 58.19 -10.51
CA ASP A 157 22.31 57.72 -10.54
C ASP A 157 22.98 57.17 -9.26
N ALA A 158 23.32 55.88 -9.31
CA ALA A 158 24.63 55.37 -8.84
C ALA A 158 24.95 53.97 -9.40
N VAL A 159 25.25 53.88 -10.70
CA VAL A 159 25.88 52.68 -11.27
C VAL A 159 27.37 52.69 -10.92
N LYS A 160 27.78 51.83 -9.98
CA LYS A 160 29.19 51.44 -9.80
C LYS A 160 29.51 50.27 -10.74
N PRO A 161 30.56 50.34 -11.57
CA PRO A 161 30.94 49.23 -12.44
C PRO A 161 31.58 48.10 -11.63
N VAL A 162 30.99 46.91 -11.70
CA VAL A 162 31.57 45.65 -11.19
C VAL A 162 32.58 45.14 -12.22
N GLN A 163 33.82 44.97 -11.77
CA GLN A 163 34.91 44.35 -12.50
C GLN A 163 34.62 42.86 -12.75
N PRO A 164 34.85 42.33 -13.97
CA PRO A 164 34.75 40.90 -14.21
C PRO A 164 35.92 40.16 -13.53
N ALA A 165 35.58 39.24 -12.64
CA ALA A 165 36.50 38.32 -11.98
C ALA A 165 37.13 37.34 -12.99
N ALA A 166 38.37 36.99 -12.68
CA ALA A 166 39.29 36.23 -13.51
C ALA A 166 38.80 34.83 -13.89
N VAL A 167 39.14 34.47 -15.12
CA VAL A 167 39.14 33.11 -15.68
C VAL A 167 40.04 32.22 -14.84
N VAL A 168 39.47 31.19 -14.21
CA VAL A 168 40.22 30.11 -13.56
C VAL A 168 40.40 29.00 -14.58
N GLU A 169 41.66 28.73 -14.91
CA GLU A 169 42.09 27.59 -15.74
C GLU A 169 41.74 26.25 -15.04
N PRO A 170 41.28 25.23 -15.78
CA PRO A 170 41.11 23.89 -15.22
C PRO A 170 42.46 23.17 -15.16
N THR A 171 42.95 22.94 -13.95
CA THR A 171 44.08 22.03 -13.72
C THR A 171 43.68 20.59 -14.04
N GLU A 172 44.32 20.03 -15.06
CA GLU A 172 44.32 18.61 -15.38
C GLU A 172 44.83 17.79 -14.18
N HIS A 173 44.05 16.80 -13.76
CA HIS A 173 44.49 15.73 -12.87
C HIS A 173 44.45 14.41 -13.62
N THR A 174 45.63 13.98 -14.06
CA THR A 174 45.93 12.63 -14.52
C THR A 174 45.85 11.63 -13.35
N PRO A 175 45.11 10.52 -13.45
CA PRO A 175 45.23 9.44 -12.49
C PRO A 175 46.49 8.60 -12.78
N GLY A 176 47.38 8.55 -11.80
CA GLY A 176 48.54 7.67 -11.76
C GLY A 176 48.14 6.21 -11.65
N PHE A 177 48.15 5.54 -12.79
CA PHE A 177 48.16 4.10 -12.98
C PHE A 177 49.39 3.51 -12.30
N THR A 178 49.20 2.68 -11.26
CA THR A 178 50.26 1.81 -10.74
C THR A 178 49.78 0.37 -10.83
N GLU A 179 50.32 -0.31 -11.85
CA GLU A 179 50.24 -1.75 -12.05
C GLU A 179 50.79 -2.49 -10.84
N LEU A 180 49.97 -3.34 -10.22
CA LEU A 180 50.45 -4.41 -9.37
C LEU A 180 50.11 -5.74 -10.04
N MET A 181 51.14 -6.29 -10.67
CA MET A 181 51.21 -7.64 -11.22
C MET A 181 50.94 -8.68 -10.14
N GLY A 182 50.09 -9.65 -10.46
CA GLY A 182 49.77 -10.78 -9.57
C GLY A 182 49.10 -11.92 -10.31
N THR A 183 49.70 -12.39 -11.41
CA THR A 183 49.31 -13.63 -12.08
C THR A 183 49.77 -14.84 -11.25
N GLY A 184 48.82 -15.46 -10.54
CA GLY A 184 49.00 -16.75 -9.88
C GLY A 184 48.26 -17.85 -10.62
N ASN A 185 48.93 -18.46 -11.60
CA ASN A 185 48.57 -19.77 -12.15
C ASN A 185 48.72 -20.84 -11.06
N SER A 186 47.68 -21.63 -10.82
CA SER A 186 47.81 -22.99 -10.26
C SER A 186 46.82 -23.92 -10.94
N THR A 187 47.28 -24.49 -12.05
CA THR A 187 46.87 -25.79 -12.58
C THR A 187 47.48 -26.90 -11.73
N GLU A 188 46.66 -27.79 -11.18
CA GLU A 188 47.00 -29.19 -10.88
C GLU A 188 45.67 -29.93 -10.65
N ASN A 189 45.19 -30.74 -11.61
CA ASN A 189 45.46 -32.18 -11.74
C ASN A 189 45.12 -33.01 -10.49
N SER A 190 44.02 -33.78 -10.55
CA SER A 190 44.05 -35.22 -10.30
C SER A 190 42.72 -35.89 -10.66
N ASP A 191 42.77 -36.61 -11.77
CA ASP A 191 42.20 -37.93 -12.06
C ASP A 191 41.35 -38.68 -11.01
N ASN A 192 40.25 -39.23 -11.54
CA ASN A 192 39.73 -40.60 -11.44
C ASN A 192 39.69 -41.35 -10.09
N LEU A 193 38.49 -41.85 -9.79
CA LEU A 193 38.15 -43.26 -9.50
C LEU A 193 36.61 -43.33 -9.44
N ASP A 194 35.94 -43.72 -10.52
CA ASP A 194 35.52 -45.10 -10.80
C ASP A 194 35.15 -45.91 -9.54
N ASN A 195 33.84 -46.07 -9.31
CA ASN A 195 33.36 -47.23 -8.59
C ASN A 195 31.95 -47.62 -9.05
N SER A 196 31.97 -48.56 -9.99
CA SER A 196 30.88 -49.42 -10.41
C SER A 196 30.41 -50.34 -9.27
N ARG A 197 29.09 -50.37 -8.96
CA ARG A 197 28.37 -51.52 -8.34
C ARG A 197 26.86 -51.31 -8.56
N SER A 198 26.30 -51.88 -9.63
CA SER A 198 25.65 -53.20 -9.68
C SER A 198 24.21 -53.25 -9.13
N LYS A 199 23.26 -53.30 -10.07
CA LYS A 199 22.02 -54.12 -10.13
C LYS A 199 21.05 -54.14 -8.93
N ALA A 200 19.78 -53.82 -9.21
CA ALA A 200 18.75 -54.86 -9.40
C ALA A 200 17.43 -54.28 -9.98
N ASP A 201 17.06 -54.80 -11.16
CA ASP A 201 15.71 -54.82 -11.72
C ASP A 201 14.66 -55.30 -10.71
N ARG A 202 13.55 -54.57 -10.55
CA ARG A 202 12.19 -55.11 -10.32
C ARG A 202 11.09 -54.11 -10.74
N LYS A 203 10.61 -54.23 -11.98
CA LYS A 203 9.20 -54.07 -12.37
C LYS A 203 8.72 -55.47 -12.77
N PRO A 204 7.48 -55.93 -12.45
CA PRO A 204 6.28 -55.35 -13.05
C PRO A 204 5.01 -55.40 -12.17
N GLY A 205 3.98 -54.67 -12.59
CA GLY A 205 2.65 -54.72 -11.97
C GLY A 205 1.63 -53.89 -12.75
N GLY A 206 1.43 -54.23 -14.03
CA GLY A 206 0.38 -53.60 -14.84
C GLY A 206 -1.00 -54.13 -14.45
N LEU A 207 -1.81 -53.29 -13.82
CA LEU A 207 -3.23 -53.55 -13.61
C LEU A 207 -3.99 -53.14 -14.88
N ARG A 208 -4.43 -54.12 -15.67
CA ARG A 208 -5.33 -53.90 -16.81
C ARG A 208 -6.78 -54.00 -16.33
N ILE A 209 -7.47 -52.87 -16.21
CA ILE A 209 -8.92 -52.85 -16.01
C ILE A 209 -9.59 -52.87 -17.39
N LYS A 210 -10.29 -53.97 -17.69
CA LYS A 210 -11.23 -54.06 -18.82
C LYS A 210 -12.52 -53.38 -18.39
N ILE A 211 -12.88 -52.28 -19.03
CA ILE A 211 -14.22 -51.71 -18.95
C ILE A 211 -14.97 -52.17 -20.19
N THR A 212 -15.95 -53.04 -19.99
CA THR A 212 -16.91 -53.47 -21.01
C THR A 212 -17.95 -52.37 -21.20
N SER A 213 -18.05 -51.86 -22.43
CA SER A 213 -19.13 -50.99 -22.89
C SER A 213 -20.42 -51.80 -23.04
N ASN A 214 -21.44 -51.49 -22.25
CA ASN A 214 -22.81 -51.88 -22.55
C ASN A 214 -23.51 -50.75 -23.32
N THR A 215 -23.90 -51.09 -24.55
CA THR A 215 -24.78 -50.35 -25.45
C THR A 215 -26.21 -50.85 -25.28
N SER A 216 -27.11 -49.97 -24.84
CA SER A 216 -28.59 -50.05 -24.88
C SER A 216 -29.08 -48.91 -23.96
N ASP A 217 -29.90 -47.93 -24.31
CA ASP A 217 -30.93 -47.86 -25.33
C ASP A 217 -31.14 -46.41 -25.78
N ALA A 218 -31.68 -46.31 -26.99
CA ALA A 218 -32.24 -45.11 -27.56
C ALA A 218 -33.48 -44.64 -26.78
N GLU A 219 -33.69 -43.32 -26.75
CA GLU A 219 -34.87 -42.61 -27.27
C GLU A 219 -35.32 -41.40 -26.43
N LYS A 220 -35.72 -40.36 -27.19
CA LYS A 220 -36.60 -39.21 -26.88
C LYS A 220 -35.95 -37.92 -26.35
N SER A 221 -35.62 -37.05 -27.31
CA SER A 221 -36.04 -35.64 -27.28
C SER A 221 -37.39 -35.50 -28.02
N PRO A 222 -38.08 -34.34 -28.09
CA PRO A 222 -37.85 -33.04 -27.45
C PRO A 222 -39.13 -32.40 -26.84
N ALA A 223 -38.97 -31.21 -26.26
CA ALA A 223 -39.84 -30.02 -26.42
C ALA A 223 -40.28 -29.35 -25.10
N GLU A 224 -40.11 -28.03 -25.09
CA GLU A 224 -40.79 -27.02 -24.27
C GLU A 224 -40.50 -27.01 -22.77
N MET A 225 -39.42 -26.32 -22.38
CA MET A 225 -39.49 -25.43 -21.21
C MET A 225 -38.77 -24.12 -21.54
N GLU A 226 -39.59 -23.11 -21.88
CA GLU A 226 -39.28 -21.69 -21.77
C GLU A 226 -38.68 -21.39 -20.38
N THR A 227 -37.39 -21.09 -20.32
CA THR A 227 -36.77 -20.50 -19.14
C THR A 227 -36.55 -19.02 -19.42
N LYS A 228 -37.48 -18.20 -18.92
CA LYS A 228 -37.30 -16.75 -18.78
C LYS A 228 -36.00 -16.50 -18.00
N PRO A 229 -35.11 -15.61 -18.45
CA PRO A 229 -34.01 -15.16 -17.61
C PRO A 229 -34.60 -14.38 -16.43
N LEU A 230 -34.61 -15.01 -15.25
CA LEU A 230 -34.80 -14.33 -13.98
C LEU A 230 -33.72 -13.25 -13.86
N GLY A 231 -34.18 -12.02 -13.66
CA GLY A 231 -33.34 -10.83 -13.55
C GLY A 231 -32.19 -11.06 -12.58
N ALA A 232 -30.97 -10.85 -13.08
CA ALA A 232 -29.79 -10.73 -12.26
C ALA A 232 -30.07 -9.62 -11.23
N GLY A 233 -30.11 -10.05 -9.98
CA GLY A 233 -30.48 -9.23 -8.85
C GLY A 233 -29.61 -7.97 -8.75
N SER A 234 -30.29 -6.93 -8.31
CA SER A 234 -29.86 -5.57 -8.00
C SER A 234 -28.84 -5.48 -6.85
N LEU A 235 -27.84 -6.36 -6.83
CA LEU A 235 -26.78 -6.41 -5.81
C LEU A 235 -25.38 -6.18 -6.37
N ALA A 236 -25.26 -5.63 -7.58
CA ALA A 236 -24.07 -4.87 -7.97
C ALA A 236 -24.08 -3.56 -7.18
N ARG A 237 -23.71 -3.66 -5.89
CA ARG A 237 -23.25 -2.52 -5.12
C ARG A 237 -22.17 -1.82 -5.95
N SER A 238 -22.33 -0.52 -6.09
CA SER A 238 -21.30 0.43 -6.51
C SER A 238 -19.92 0.00 -6.00
N ILE A 239 -19.14 -0.68 -6.84
CA ILE A 239 -17.69 -0.60 -6.75
C ILE A 239 -17.42 0.75 -7.41
N PRO A 240 -17.10 1.80 -6.63
CA PRO A 240 -16.73 3.08 -7.24
C PRO A 240 -15.59 2.82 -8.21
N ASP A 241 -15.65 3.47 -9.35
CA ASP A 241 -14.58 3.47 -10.34
C ASP A 241 -13.32 4.07 -9.68
N LEU A 242 -12.41 3.19 -9.26
CA LEU A 242 -11.17 3.51 -8.56
C LEU A 242 -10.02 3.80 -9.55
N SER A 243 -10.28 3.77 -10.86
CA SER A 243 -9.27 3.43 -11.86
C SER A 243 -8.33 4.56 -12.32
N GLU A 244 -8.49 5.82 -11.91
CA GLU A 244 -7.66 6.89 -12.52
C GLU A 244 -7.20 8.04 -11.61
N LYS A 245 -7.50 8.04 -10.30
CA LYS A 245 -7.13 9.19 -9.43
C LYS A 245 -6.56 8.85 -8.05
N ILE A 246 -6.53 7.59 -7.64
CA ILE A 246 -5.94 7.21 -6.35
C ILE A 246 -4.45 6.90 -6.51
N ASP A 247 -4.02 6.44 -7.68
CA ASP A 247 -2.64 5.98 -7.89
C ASP A 247 -1.59 7.08 -7.65
N THR A 248 -1.92 8.35 -7.92
CA THR A 248 -1.00 9.47 -7.65
C THR A 248 -1.00 9.94 -6.20
N VAL A 249 -1.99 9.54 -5.39
CA VAL A 249 -2.12 9.94 -3.99
C VAL A 249 -1.07 9.26 -3.13
N PHE A 250 -0.67 8.05 -3.49
CA PHE A 250 0.38 7.30 -2.81
C PHE A 250 1.72 7.40 -3.54
N ALA A 251 2.06 8.58 -4.04
CA ALA A 251 3.38 8.83 -4.59
C ALA A 251 4.46 8.78 -3.48
N ARG A 252 5.74 8.95 -3.88
CA ARG A 252 6.89 8.97 -2.96
C ARG A 252 6.64 9.89 -1.77
N PHE A 253 6.94 9.40 -0.56
CA PHE A 253 6.79 10.17 0.66
C PHE A 253 7.61 11.46 0.61
N GLU A 254 6.93 12.58 0.84
CA GLU A 254 7.55 13.89 0.98
C GLU A 254 7.42 14.34 2.44
N GLN A 255 8.54 14.50 3.12
CA GLN A 255 8.52 14.88 4.53
C GLN A 255 8.13 16.35 4.69
N PRO A 256 7.07 16.67 5.45
CA PRO A 256 6.69 18.05 5.73
C PRO A 256 7.77 18.80 6.52
N THR A 257 8.29 19.90 5.97
CA THR A 257 9.19 20.81 6.71
C THR A 257 8.43 21.60 7.77
N ASP A 258 8.95 21.64 9.00
CA ASP A 258 8.39 22.37 10.15
C ASP A 258 6.99 21.92 10.63
N PHE A 259 6.65 20.64 10.45
CA PHE A 259 5.35 20.12 10.85
C PHE A 259 5.28 19.79 12.35
N SER A 260 4.98 20.81 13.15
CA SER A 260 4.92 20.76 14.62
C SER A 260 3.95 19.69 15.17
N ALA A 261 4.17 19.28 16.42
CA ALA A 261 3.29 18.32 17.12
C ALA A 261 1.84 18.81 17.21
N ASP A 262 1.62 20.12 17.35
CA ASP A 262 0.28 20.68 17.44
C ASP A 262 -0.45 20.58 16.09
N TYR A 263 0.23 20.83 14.97
CA TYR A 263 -0.35 20.63 13.63
C TYR A 263 -0.68 19.17 13.36
N ARG A 264 0.20 18.23 13.74
CA ARG A 264 -0.05 16.79 13.59
C ARG A 264 -1.30 16.37 14.37
N ARG A 265 -1.44 16.81 15.62
CA ARG A 265 -2.63 16.50 16.43
C ARG A 265 -3.89 17.15 15.89
N GLN A 266 -3.82 18.39 15.41
CA GLN A 266 -4.94 19.07 14.76
C GLN A 266 -5.38 18.31 13.50
N LEU A 267 -4.44 17.90 12.65
CA LEU A 267 -4.73 17.12 11.44
C LEU A 267 -5.43 15.80 11.78
N LEU A 268 -4.92 15.06 12.78
CA LEU A 268 -5.54 13.81 13.21
C LEU A 268 -6.93 14.02 13.84
N ALA A 269 -7.11 15.11 14.59
CA ALA A 269 -8.40 15.45 15.21
C ALA A 269 -9.50 15.80 14.18
N LEU A 270 -9.12 16.25 12.97
CA LEU A 270 -10.07 16.48 11.88
C LEU A 270 -10.63 15.18 11.29
N ILE A 271 -9.94 14.05 11.50
CA ILE A 271 -10.28 12.75 10.93
C ILE A 271 -10.88 11.81 11.98
N ALA A 272 -10.22 11.73 13.13
CA ALA A 272 -10.54 10.74 14.15
C ALA A 272 -11.88 11.06 14.81
N THR A 273 -12.81 10.11 14.74
CA THR A 273 -14.01 10.12 15.56
C THR A 273 -13.80 9.50 16.94
N GLU A 274 -12.77 8.66 17.07
CA GLU A 274 -12.46 7.88 18.26
C GLU A 274 -11.05 8.16 18.81
N GLN A 275 -10.73 7.56 19.96
CA GLN A 275 -9.43 7.72 20.63
C GLN A 275 -8.29 6.94 19.95
N GLU A 276 -8.63 5.85 19.23
CA GLU A 276 -7.68 5.08 18.42
C GLU A 276 -8.06 5.19 16.94
N MET A 277 -7.07 5.51 16.10
CA MET A 277 -7.30 5.72 14.68
C MET A 277 -7.09 4.42 13.89
N SER A 278 -8.17 3.91 13.29
CA SER A 278 -8.15 2.73 12.43
C SER A 278 -7.70 3.04 11.00
N ASP A 279 -7.15 2.05 10.29
CA ASP A 279 -6.71 2.18 8.88
C ASP A 279 -7.87 2.68 7.99
N ALA A 280 -9.09 2.21 8.25
CA ALA A 280 -10.28 2.63 7.51
C ALA A 280 -10.65 4.10 7.78
N GLU A 281 -10.45 4.60 9.00
CA GLU A 281 -10.69 6.01 9.33
C GLU A 281 -9.65 6.92 8.68
N VAL A 282 -8.37 6.52 8.62
CA VAL A 282 -7.32 7.27 7.91
C VAL A 282 -7.70 7.42 6.44
N ILE A 283 -8.06 6.31 5.77
CA ILE A 283 -8.47 6.31 4.35
C ILE A 283 -9.74 7.14 4.13
N ALA A 284 -10.75 6.99 5.00
CA ALA A 284 -11.97 7.78 4.91
C ALA A 284 -11.72 9.27 5.21
N GLY A 285 -10.79 9.55 6.13
CA GLY A 285 -10.32 10.87 6.52
C GLY A 285 -9.69 11.61 5.37
N LEU A 286 -8.77 10.96 4.65
CA LEU A 286 -8.11 11.53 3.48
C LEU A 286 -9.10 12.04 2.43
N ARG A 287 -10.23 11.35 2.24
CA ARG A 287 -11.29 11.77 1.31
C ARG A 287 -12.12 12.95 1.83
N LYS A 288 -12.28 13.09 3.14
CA LYS A 288 -13.07 14.16 3.79
C LYS A 288 -12.25 15.41 4.09
N LEU A 289 -10.93 15.25 4.25
CA LEU A 289 -10.00 16.30 4.67
C LEU A 289 -10.03 17.54 3.79
N PRO A 290 -10.03 17.45 2.44
CA PRO A 290 -10.12 18.62 1.58
C PRO A 290 -11.38 19.46 1.83
N GLN A 291 -12.51 18.80 2.16
CA GLN A 291 -13.75 19.50 2.49
C GLN A 291 -13.68 20.12 3.89
N ALA A 292 -13.10 19.41 4.87
CA ALA A 292 -12.92 19.91 6.21
C ALA A 292 -12.02 21.17 6.23
N LEU A 293 -10.89 21.13 5.55
CA LEU A 293 -9.94 22.25 5.44
C LEU A 293 -10.57 23.47 4.76
N ARG A 294 -11.40 23.29 3.73
CA ARG A 294 -12.13 24.40 3.10
C ARG A 294 -13.18 25.04 4.00
N SER A 295 -13.68 24.29 4.98
CA SER A 295 -14.74 24.76 5.90
C SER A 295 -14.19 25.30 7.22
N GLY A 296 -12.99 24.87 7.63
CA GLY A 296 -12.33 25.43 8.81
C GLY A 296 -11.83 26.82 8.47
N GLY A 297 -12.25 27.80 9.28
CA GLY A 297 -11.97 29.21 9.03
C GLY A 297 -10.49 29.58 9.19
N GLU A 298 -10.26 30.81 9.61
CA GLU A 298 -8.92 31.42 9.70
C GLU A 298 -7.90 30.55 10.49
N GLU A 299 -8.37 29.81 11.49
CA GLU A 299 -7.57 28.90 12.34
C GLU A 299 -6.85 27.78 11.56
N LEU A 300 -7.39 27.30 10.43
CA LEU A 300 -6.76 26.24 9.63
C LEU A 300 -5.87 26.78 8.51
N THR A 301 -5.83 28.09 8.30
CA THR A 301 -5.06 28.70 7.19
C THR A 301 -3.56 28.40 7.33
N ASP A 302 -3.07 28.50 8.55
CA ASP A 302 -1.68 28.19 8.89
C ASP A 302 -1.37 26.71 8.67
N LEU A 303 -2.27 25.81 9.11
CA LEU A 303 -2.16 24.38 8.85
C LEU A 303 -2.13 24.08 7.35
N ILE A 304 -3.03 24.67 6.55
CA ILE A 304 -3.07 24.47 5.10
C ILE A 304 -1.75 24.88 4.45
N SER A 305 -1.17 26.01 4.86
CA SER A 305 0.13 26.46 4.33
C SER A 305 1.29 25.52 4.66
N LYS A 306 1.17 24.73 5.74
CA LYS A 306 2.17 23.71 6.12
C LYS A 306 1.92 22.35 5.48
N LEU A 307 0.71 22.10 4.99
CA LEU A 307 0.37 20.87 4.27
C LEU A 307 0.72 20.95 2.79
N ASP A 308 0.79 22.15 2.22
CA ASP A 308 1.27 22.41 0.85
C ASP A 308 2.81 22.31 0.83
N LEU A 309 3.33 21.19 0.36
CA LEU A 309 4.75 20.85 0.48
C LEU A 309 5.58 21.45 -0.65
N ASN A 310 4.96 21.67 -1.81
CA ASN A 310 5.62 22.20 -2.99
C ASN A 310 5.42 23.72 -3.17
N GLU A 311 4.65 24.36 -2.28
CA GLU A 311 4.33 25.79 -2.26
C GLU A 311 3.58 26.29 -3.51
N ASP A 312 2.83 25.41 -4.20
CA ASP A 312 2.08 25.75 -5.42
C ASP A 312 0.68 26.34 -5.13
N ASN A 313 0.32 26.48 -3.85
CA ASN A 313 -1.00 26.88 -3.35
C ASN A 313 -2.14 25.94 -3.75
N GLN A 314 -1.84 24.70 -4.13
CA GLN A 314 -2.79 23.66 -4.47
C GLN A 314 -2.50 22.40 -3.65
N LEU A 315 -3.29 22.21 -2.60
CA LEU A 315 -3.17 21.03 -1.77
C LEU A 315 -3.57 19.75 -2.54
N GLN A 316 -2.57 18.96 -2.92
CA GLN A 316 -2.75 17.71 -3.65
C GLN A 316 -3.04 16.53 -2.70
N GLY A 317 -3.56 15.44 -3.27
CA GLY A 317 -3.85 14.24 -2.49
C GLY A 317 -2.59 13.61 -1.88
N SER A 318 -1.46 13.65 -2.60
CA SER A 318 -0.17 13.11 -2.17
C SER A 318 0.45 13.86 -1.00
N GLU A 319 0.34 15.19 -1.00
CA GLU A 319 0.82 16.04 0.09
C GLU A 319 0.00 15.79 1.36
N LEU A 320 -1.33 15.71 1.21
CA LEU A 320 -2.24 15.33 2.29
C LEU A 320 -1.93 13.93 2.84
N ALA A 321 -1.69 12.96 1.96
CA ALA A 321 -1.38 11.60 2.37
C ALA A 321 -0.04 11.53 3.11
N SER A 322 0.99 12.24 2.62
CA SER A 322 2.30 12.33 3.26
C SER A 322 2.23 13.00 4.63
N ALA A 323 1.55 14.15 4.74
CA ALA A 323 1.36 14.83 6.02
C ALA A 323 0.55 13.99 7.02
N LEU A 324 -0.45 13.25 6.54
CA LEU A 324 -1.24 12.36 7.38
C LEU A 324 -0.42 11.14 7.85
N ALA A 325 0.40 10.56 6.98
CA ALA A 325 1.33 9.50 7.33
C ALA A 325 2.33 9.98 8.39
N GLU A 326 2.93 11.16 8.22
CA GLU A 326 3.85 11.78 9.20
C GLU A 326 3.14 12.04 10.55
N ALA A 327 1.91 12.56 10.52
CA ALA A 327 1.12 12.77 11.72
C ALA A 327 0.82 11.45 12.46
N ARG A 328 0.41 10.42 11.71
CA ARG A 328 0.11 9.09 12.26
C ARG A 328 1.36 8.45 12.85
N PHE A 329 2.48 8.51 12.13
CA PHE A 329 3.77 8.02 12.55
C PHE A 329 4.17 8.61 13.91
N HIS A 330 4.09 9.93 14.09
CA HIS A 330 4.55 10.56 15.33
C HIS A 330 3.56 10.42 16.49
N GLU A 331 2.27 10.60 16.25
CA GLU A 331 1.30 10.76 17.34
C GLU A 331 0.64 9.42 17.75
N THR A 332 0.62 8.40 16.88
CA THR A 332 -0.03 7.11 17.19
C THR A 332 0.96 5.99 17.49
N GLU A 333 0.59 5.07 18.37
CA GLU A 333 1.44 3.89 18.65
C GLU A 333 1.52 2.95 17.44
N ALA A 334 0.41 2.74 16.74
CA ALA A 334 0.36 1.90 15.54
C ALA A 334 1.28 2.43 14.43
N GLY A 335 1.30 3.75 14.21
CA GLY A 335 2.22 4.39 13.26
C GLY A 335 3.68 4.21 13.66
N ARG A 336 4.05 4.51 14.91
CA ARG A 336 5.43 4.28 15.39
C ARG A 336 5.89 2.82 15.23
N GLN A 337 5.02 1.85 15.50
CA GLN A 337 5.36 0.43 15.30
C GLN A 337 5.50 0.08 13.82
N THR A 338 4.64 0.63 12.97
CA THR A 338 4.67 0.43 11.52
C THR A 338 5.94 1.00 10.92
N ALA A 339 6.30 2.24 11.25
CA ALA A 339 7.57 2.84 10.83
C ALA A 339 8.79 2.02 11.26
N ARG A 340 8.80 1.42 12.46
CA ARG A 340 9.88 0.51 12.87
C ARG A 340 9.97 -0.72 11.98
N ILE A 341 8.83 -1.33 11.65
CA ILE A 341 8.80 -2.46 10.71
C ILE A 341 9.27 -1.97 9.33
N PHE A 342 8.82 -0.79 8.90
CA PHE A 342 9.20 -0.12 7.66
C PHE A 342 10.71 -0.03 7.48
N PHE A 343 11.38 0.70 8.37
CA PHE A 343 12.81 0.91 8.28
C PHE A 343 13.65 -0.35 8.49
N ARG A 344 13.12 -1.37 9.19
CA ARG A 344 13.82 -2.67 9.32
C ARG A 344 13.81 -3.46 8.02
N ILE A 345 12.73 -3.37 7.25
CA ILE A 345 12.57 -4.13 6.01
C ILE A 345 13.24 -3.41 4.84
N ASP A 346 13.18 -2.08 4.82
CA ASP A 346 13.87 -1.21 3.86
C ASP A 346 15.39 -1.23 4.12
N ASP A 347 16.04 -2.26 3.56
CA ASP A 347 17.45 -2.61 3.76
C ASP A 347 18.40 -1.55 3.19
N ASN A 348 17.98 -0.89 2.11
CA ASN A 348 18.78 0.06 1.35
C ASN A 348 18.47 1.53 1.73
N HIS A 349 17.40 1.78 2.49
CA HIS A 349 16.91 3.08 2.93
C HIS A 349 16.52 4.02 1.78
N ASP A 350 15.96 3.47 0.70
CA ASP A 350 15.45 4.26 -0.43
C ASP A 350 14.02 4.77 -0.18
N GLY A 351 13.38 4.33 0.91
CA GLY A 351 12.05 4.73 1.33
C GLY A 351 10.93 3.91 0.67
N VAL A 352 11.25 2.79 0.03
CA VAL A 352 10.27 1.86 -0.54
C VAL A 352 10.59 0.41 -0.16
N TRP A 353 9.57 -0.43 -0.15
CA TRP A 353 9.72 -1.87 0.02
C TRP A 353 9.58 -2.57 -1.32
N THR A 354 10.63 -3.28 -1.72
CA THR A 354 10.60 -4.23 -2.83
C THR A 354 10.16 -5.63 -2.38
N ASP A 355 9.69 -6.47 -3.32
CA ASP A 355 9.37 -7.88 -3.02
C ASP A 355 10.62 -8.64 -2.55
N GLU A 356 11.79 -8.30 -3.07
CA GLU A 356 13.07 -8.85 -2.63
C GLU A 356 13.40 -8.53 -1.16
N GLU A 357 13.24 -7.27 -0.75
CA GLU A 357 13.53 -6.82 0.63
C GLU A 357 12.60 -7.45 1.66
N VAL A 358 11.30 -7.45 1.36
CA VAL A 358 10.30 -8.08 2.22
C VAL A 358 10.55 -9.58 2.31
N THR A 359 10.77 -10.26 1.18
CA THR A 359 11.02 -11.71 1.15
C THR A 359 12.28 -12.08 1.92
N LYS A 360 13.37 -11.33 1.73
CA LYS A 360 14.63 -11.54 2.45
C LYS A 360 14.41 -11.44 3.97
N ASN A 361 13.76 -10.38 4.44
CA ASN A 361 13.53 -10.15 5.87
C ASN A 361 12.55 -11.14 6.49
N VAL A 362 11.44 -11.42 5.81
CA VAL A 362 10.45 -12.41 6.25
C VAL A 362 11.07 -13.79 6.37
N ARG A 363 11.88 -14.20 5.40
CA ARG A 363 12.58 -15.48 5.41
C ARG A 363 13.57 -15.58 6.57
N LEU A 364 14.34 -14.53 6.83
CA LEU A 364 15.25 -14.45 7.99
C LEU A 364 14.49 -14.57 9.32
N ALA A 365 13.30 -14.01 9.40
CA ALA A 365 12.42 -14.11 10.57
C ALA A 365 11.68 -15.47 10.67
N GLY A 366 11.83 -16.35 9.68
CA GLY A 366 11.20 -17.68 9.63
C GLY A 366 9.74 -17.65 9.19
N GLY A 367 9.32 -16.61 8.47
CA GLY A 367 8.01 -16.52 7.81
C GLY A 367 7.97 -17.27 6.47
N SER A 368 6.77 -17.32 5.86
CA SER A 368 6.53 -17.94 4.55
C SER A 368 6.53 -16.89 3.45
N ASP A 369 7.51 -16.95 2.55
CA ASP A 369 7.71 -16.02 1.43
C ASP A 369 6.43 -15.82 0.60
N GLN A 370 5.75 -16.92 0.21
CA GLN A 370 4.57 -16.86 -0.65
C GLN A 370 3.35 -16.15 -0.03
N GLU A 371 3.23 -16.15 1.30
CA GLU A 371 2.13 -15.45 1.96
C GLU A 371 2.37 -13.94 1.97
N PHE A 372 3.61 -13.51 2.15
CA PHE A 372 3.97 -12.10 2.18
C PHE A 372 3.95 -11.45 0.80
N THR A 373 4.45 -12.10 -0.25
CA THR A 373 4.34 -11.56 -1.62
C THR A 373 2.87 -11.30 -2.02
N ARG A 374 1.92 -12.12 -1.55
CA ARG A 374 0.49 -11.87 -1.77
C ARG A 374 -0.05 -10.69 -0.96
N LYS A 375 0.50 -10.44 0.23
CA LYS A 375 0.09 -9.34 1.12
C LYS A 375 0.70 -8.00 0.72
N ILE A 376 1.92 -8.00 0.15
CA ILE A 376 2.53 -6.78 -0.44
C ILE A 376 1.55 -6.15 -1.42
N ARG A 377 0.94 -6.95 -2.32
CA ARG A 377 -0.08 -6.47 -3.28
C ARG A 377 -1.37 -5.92 -2.65
N LEU A 378 -1.61 -6.21 -1.37
CA LEU A 378 -2.75 -5.63 -0.64
C LEU A 378 -2.37 -4.30 0.03
N TRP A 379 -1.09 -4.08 0.29
CA TRP A 379 -0.56 -2.85 0.90
C TRP A 379 -0.11 -1.84 -0.16
N ASP A 380 0.37 -2.32 -1.30
CA ASP A 380 0.63 -1.57 -2.53
C ASP A 380 -0.72 -1.12 -3.12
N GLN A 381 -1.12 0.11 -2.77
CA GLN A 381 -2.43 0.66 -3.11
C GLN A 381 -2.46 1.26 -4.51
N ASN A 382 -1.32 1.76 -5.00
CA ASN A 382 -1.21 2.32 -6.35
C ASN A 382 -0.80 1.27 -7.41
N HIS A 383 -0.50 0.04 -6.98
CA HIS A 383 -0.11 -1.09 -7.81
C HIS A 383 1.17 -0.87 -8.62
N ASP A 384 2.12 -0.09 -8.10
CA ASP A 384 3.42 0.16 -8.74
C ASP A 384 4.44 -0.95 -8.49
N GLY A 385 4.10 -1.93 -7.65
CA GLY A 385 4.92 -3.09 -7.33
C GLY A 385 5.88 -2.88 -6.17
N VAL A 386 5.87 -1.69 -5.55
CA VAL A 386 6.58 -1.41 -4.30
C VAL A 386 5.58 -0.95 -3.24
N VAL A 387 5.99 -0.94 -1.97
CA VAL A 387 5.18 -0.34 -0.89
C VAL A 387 5.97 0.80 -0.30
N ASN A 388 5.50 2.03 -0.47
CA ASN A 388 6.18 3.18 0.13
C ASN A 388 5.74 3.43 1.57
N PHE A 389 6.42 4.38 2.24
CA PHE A 389 6.14 4.72 3.64
C PHE A 389 4.70 5.16 3.88
N VAL A 390 4.10 5.92 2.95
CA VAL A 390 2.71 6.39 3.07
C VAL A 390 1.75 5.19 3.04
N GLU A 391 1.92 4.28 2.08
CA GLU A 391 1.09 3.09 1.97
C GLU A 391 1.21 2.16 3.19
N ALA A 392 2.43 2.04 3.71
CA ALA A 392 2.67 1.32 4.95
C ALA A 392 1.94 1.96 6.13
N GLU A 393 2.07 3.28 6.33
CA GLU A 393 1.36 4.00 7.39
C GLU A 393 -0.16 3.93 7.24
N PHE A 394 -0.71 3.91 6.02
CA PHE A 394 -2.15 3.72 5.81
C PHE A 394 -2.61 2.29 6.10
N SER A 395 -1.69 1.33 6.06
CA SER A 395 -1.89 -0.09 6.37
C SER A 395 -1.35 -0.49 7.74
N ALA A 396 -1.10 0.48 8.64
CA ALA A 396 -0.37 0.27 9.88
C ALA A 396 -0.94 -0.85 10.77
N GLN A 397 -2.26 -0.88 11.01
CA GLN A 397 -2.84 -1.94 11.85
C GLN A 397 -2.78 -3.30 11.17
N ALA A 398 -2.98 -3.36 9.85
CA ALA A 398 -2.84 -4.59 9.08
C ALA A 398 -1.39 -5.12 9.15
N LEU A 399 -0.40 -4.25 8.93
CA LEU A 399 1.02 -4.57 9.04
C LEU A 399 1.38 -5.05 10.43
N GLN A 400 0.98 -4.31 11.46
CA GLN A 400 1.23 -4.67 12.85
C GLN A 400 0.71 -6.07 13.17
N ARG A 401 -0.51 -6.43 12.78
CA ARG A 401 -1.08 -7.77 13.03
C ARG A 401 -0.29 -8.89 12.35
N GLU A 402 0.20 -8.63 11.14
CA GLU A 402 0.91 -9.63 10.35
C GLU A 402 2.35 -9.82 10.84
N PHE A 403 3.02 -8.72 11.14
CA PHE A 403 4.39 -8.72 11.61
C PHE A 403 4.50 -9.02 13.10
N GLN A 404 3.46 -8.86 13.93
CA GLN A 404 3.51 -9.13 15.39
C GLN A 404 4.15 -10.48 15.74
N ARG A 405 3.95 -11.51 14.91
CA ARG A 405 4.50 -12.86 15.13
C ARG A 405 5.99 -12.96 14.88
N ILE A 406 6.53 -12.09 14.03
CA ILE A 406 7.90 -12.13 13.53
C ILE A 406 8.69 -10.87 13.86
N GLU A 407 8.06 -9.84 14.40
CA GLU A 407 8.64 -8.52 14.69
C GLU A 407 9.89 -8.62 15.57
N SER A 408 9.83 -9.46 16.60
CA SER A 408 10.97 -9.73 17.51
C SER A 408 12.17 -10.40 16.83
N LYS A 409 12.01 -10.85 15.58
CA LYS A 409 13.03 -11.51 14.77
C LYS A 409 13.43 -10.68 13.54
N LEU A 410 12.75 -9.58 13.27
CA LEU A 410 13.17 -8.62 12.26
C LEU A 410 14.39 -7.88 12.81
N TYR A 411 15.49 -7.94 12.07
CA TYR A 411 16.71 -7.19 12.38
C TYR A 411 16.92 -6.16 11.29
N ASP A 412 17.19 -4.92 11.68
CA ASP A 412 17.78 -3.93 10.80
C ASP A 412 19.19 -4.41 10.44
N SER A 413 19.45 -4.62 9.15
CA SER A 413 20.70 -5.20 8.69
C SER A 413 21.89 -4.27 8.90
N GLN A 414 21.69 -2.95 8.82
CA GLN A 414 22.75 -1.97 8.96
C GLN A 414 23.15 -1.83 10.42
N ILE A 415 22.16 -1.74 11.31
CA ILE A 415 22.38 -1.70 12.76
C ILE A 415 22.99 -3.03 13.22
N LEU A 416 22.53 -4.16 12.67
CA LEU A 416 23.14 -5.46 12.95
C LEU A 416 24.58 -5.52 12.45
N ALA A 417 24.86 -5.05 11.24
CA ALA A 417 26.21 -5.00 10.70
C ALA A 417 27.12 -4.06 11.51
N GLN A 418 26.61 -2.92 11.98
CA GLN A 418 27.32 -2.00 12.86
C GLN A 418 27.62 -2.65 14.21
N ALA A 419 26.62 -3.26 14.85
CA ALA A 419 26.79 -3.99 16.10
C ALA A 419 27.82 -5.13 15.95
N GLN A 420 27.77 -5.87 14.84
CA GLN A 420 28.73 -6.92 14.51
C GLN A 420 30.15 -6.37 14.34
N ARG A 421 30.33 -5.23 13.64
CA ARG A 421 31.65 -4.59 13.49
C ARG A 421 32.20 -4.13 14.84
N LEU A 422 31.38 -3.52 15.69
CA LEU A 422 31.78 -3.06 17.02
C LEU A 422 32.18 -4.25 17.91
N ILE A 423 31.37 -5.32 17.94
CA ILE A 423 31.72 -6.55 18.66
C ILE A 423 32.99 -7.16 18.10
N ALA A 424 33.09 -7.39 16.78
CA ALA A 424 34.26 -8.03 16.17
C ALA A 424 35.57 -7.25 16.38
N SER A 425 35.51 -5.92 16.55
CA SER A 425 36.68 -5.10 16.85
C SER A 425 37.25 -5.31 18.26
N SER A 426 36.41 -5.76 19.20
CA SER A 426 36.70 -5.80 20.63
C SER A 426 36.64 -7.21 21.24
N ASP A 427 35.85 -8.11 20.65
CA ASP A 427 35.70 -9.52 21.02
C ASP A 427 36.88 -10.32 20.46
N ARG A 428 37.93 -10.47 21.28
CA ARG A 428 39.11 -11.27 20.94
C ARG A 428 38.85 -12.76 21.13
N SER A 429 37.91 -13.11 22.00
CA SER A 429 37.54 -14.47 22.33
C SER A 429 36.73 -15.14 21.21
N GLY A 430 35.96 -14.34 20.45
CA GLY A 430 35.08 -14.79 19.38
C GLY A 430 33.80 -15.46 19.88
N ASP A 431 33.40 -15.22 21.12
CA ASP A 431 32.19 -15.80 21.73
C ASP A 431 30.93 -14.94 21.49
N GLY A 432 31.08 -13.76 20.88
CA GLY A 432 30.00 -12.81 20.60
C GLY A 432 29.52 -12.02 21.81
N VAL A 433 30.26 -12.06 22.93
CA VAL A 433 29.92 -11.37 24.18
C VAL A 433 31.14 -10.61 24.71
N LEU A 434 31.02 -9.28 24.77
CA LEU A 434 32.06 -8.44 25.35
C LEU A 434 32.05 -8.59 26.88
N SER A 435 33.13 -9.11 27.45
CA SER A 435 33.25 -9.30 28.90
C SER A 435 34.63 -8.90 29.45
N GLY A 436 34.69 -8.56 30.73
CA GLY A 436 35.95 -8.28 31.45
C GLY A 436 36.84 -7.27 30.73
N ARG A 437 38.01 -7.73 30.23
CA ARG A 437 39.00 -6.87 29.56
C ARG A 437 38.54 -6.41 28.17
N GLU A 438 37.74 -7.20 27.48
CA GLU A 438 37.22 -6.86 26.15
C GLU A 438 36.20 -5.74 26.26
N LEU A 439 35.27 -5.86 27.22
CA LEU A 439 34.32 -4.80 27.53
C LEU A 439 35.07 -3.52 27.95
N THR A 440 36.05 -3.62 28.85
CA THR A 440 36.83 -2.44 29.30
C THR A 440 37.46 -1.69 28.13
N LYS A 441 37.97 -2.41 27.13
CA LYS A 441 38.52 -1.79 25.92
C LYS A 441 37.42 -1.23 25.01
N ALA A 442 36.32 -1.96 24.87
CA ALA A 442 35.20 -1.56 24.04
C ALA A 442 34.50 -0.28 24.55
N LEU A 443 34.56 0.00 25.86
CA LEU A 443 34.08 1.24 26.46
C LEU A 443 34.79 2.51 25.94
N GLU A 444 35.88 2.38 25.18
CA GLU A 444 36.48 3.50 24.44
C GLU A 444 35.56 4.00 23.30
N SER A 445 34.68 3.14 22.78
CA SER A 445 33.61 3.53 21.84
C SER A 445 32.43 4.11 22.63
N PRO A 446 31.97 5.33 22.32
CA PRO A 446 30.86 5.97 23.03
C PRO A 446 29.56 5.18 22.89
N GLU A 447 29.34 4.52 21.75
CA GLU A 447 28.15 3.70 21.51
C GLU A 447 28.13 2.47 22.43
N VAL A 448 29.27 1.79 22.57
CA VAL A 448 29.40 0.65 23.49
C VAL A 448 29.34 1.10 24.94
N ALA A 449 29.92 2.26 25.27
CA ALA A 449 29.87 2.83 26.61
C ALA A 449 28.44 3.15 27.06
N ALA A 450 27.64 3.75 26.18
CA ALA A 450 26.22 4.02 26.43
C ALA A 450 25.42 2.72 26.56
N ALA A 451 25.65 1.73 25.68
CA ALA A 451 24.95 0.43 25.73
C ALA A 451 25.28 -0.38 27.01
N ALA A 452 26.52 -0.30 27.47
CA ALA A 452 27.04 -1.09 28.58
C ALA A 452 26.78 -0.49 29.97
N GLN A 453 26.10 0.66 30.07
CA GLN A 453 25.95 1.38 31.33
C GLN A 453 25.44 0.45 32.46
N ASP A 454 26.27 0.32 33.50
CA ASP A 454 26.10 -0.56 34.67
C ASP A 454 26.11 -2.09 34.43
N ARG A 455 26.54 -2.56 33.24
CA ARG A 455 26.61 -3.98 32.90
C ARG A 455 28.03 -4.54 32.96
N LYS A 456 28.13 -5.81 33.36
CA LYS A 456 29.41 -6.56 33.41
C LYS A 456 29.74 -7.26 32.09
N THR A 457 28.73 -7.45 31.24
CA THR A 457 28.80 -8.12 29.94
C THR A 457 27.89 -7.39 28.96
N LEU A 458 28.26 -7.37 27.69
CA LEU A 458 27.44 -6.82 26.62
C LEU A 458 27.42 -7.80 25.43
N SER A 459 26.26 -8.37 25.17
CA SER A 459 26.05 -9.27 24.03
C SER A 459 25.75 -8.50 22.73
N LEU A 460 25.96 -9.16 21.58
CA LEU A 460 25.60 -8.59 20.26
C LEU A 460 24.16 -8.09 20.21
N ARG A 461 23.23 -8.85 20.79
CA ARG A 461 21.81 -8.51 20.81
C ARG A 461 21.54 -7.26 21.64
N GLU A 462 22.19 -7.10 22.78
CA GLU A 462 22.00 -5.92 23.64
C GLU A 462 22.59 -4.67 22.99
N LEU A 463 23.76 -4.78 22.36
CA LEU A 463 24.36 -3.68 21.60
C LEU A 463 23.47 -3.30 20.41
N TYR A 464 22.96 -4.29 19.66
CA TYR A 464 22.00 -4.07 18.58
C TYR A 464 20.77 -3.30 19.07
N LEU A 465 20.11 -3.76 20.14
CA LEU A 465 18.90 -3.11 20.68
C LEU A 465 19.18 -1.67 21.13
N HIS A 466 20.37 -1.39 21.66
CA HIS A 466 20.76 -0.04 22.03
C HIS A 466 20.96 0.87 20.81
N LEU A 467 21.74 0.41 19.83
CA LEU A 467 21.93 1.16 18.58
C LEU A 467 20.60 1.40 17.86
N GLU A 468 19.71 0.42 17.89
CA GLU A 468 18.34 0.53 17.37
C GLU A 468 17.52 1.60 18.08
N SER A 469 17.58 1.69 19.42
CA SER A 469 16.90 2.78 20.14
C SER A 469 17.41 4.17 19.73
N ILE A 470 18.73 4.32 19.52
CA ILE A 470 19.32 5.59 19.09
C ILE A 470 18.89 5.95 17.67
N ALA A 471 18.96 4.99 16.74
CA ALA A 471 18.59 5.20 15.34
C ALA A 471 17.11 5.60 15.19
N LEU A 472 16.24 5.06 16.04
CA LEU A 472 14.81 5.38 16.08
C LEU A 472 14.48 6.63 16.89
N GLY A 473 15.46 7.29 17.52
CA GLY A 473 15.25 8.48 18.36
C GLY A 473 14.37 8.22 19.59
N LEU A 474 14.44 7.01 20.18
CA LEU A 474 13.60 6.55 21.29
C LEU A 474 14.24 6.72 22.67
#